data_AF-A0A1E7F8D0-F1
#
_entry.id   AF-A0A1E7F8D0-F1
#
_cell.length_a   1.000
_cell.length_b   1.000
_cell.length_c   1.000
_cell.angle_alpha   90.00
_cell.angle_beta   90.00
_cell.angle_gamma   90.00
#
_symmetry.space_group_name_H-M   'P 1'
#
loop_
_entity.id
_entity.type
_entity.pdbx_description
1 polymer ?
#
loop_
_entity_poly.entity_id
_entity_poly.type
_entity_poly.pdbx_seq_one_letter_code
_entity_poly.pdbx_strand_id
1 'polypeptide(L)' 'SHIVSWSIDGLSFKIHDNKLMIPIMTQYFRQTKYKSLLRQLQGYNFTRITRGENKGIVSHPLFIRGKHDICSQMKR' A
#
# COMPACT_ATOMS: atom_id res chain seq x y z
N SER A 1 12.18 2.38 8.21
CA SER A 1 11.40 2.02 7.01
C SER A 1 11.73 0.60 6.53
N HIS A 2 11.58 -0.43 7.37
CA HIS A 2 11.99 -1.81 7.04
C HIS A 2 10.81 -2.73 6.65
N ILE A 3 9.57 -2.30 6.90
CA ILE A 3 8.35 -3.10 6.63
C ILE A 3 7.58 -2.52 5.43
N VAL A 4 7.34 -1.21 5.48
CA VAL A 4 6.76 -0.42 4.39
C VAL A 4 7.54 0.88 4.24
N SER A 5 7.74 1.34 3.01
CA SER A 5 8.38 2.62 2.73
C SER A 5 7.77 3.30 1.52
N TRP A 6 7.76 4.63 1.54
CA TRP A 6 7.50 5.41 0.33
C TRP A 6 8.65 5.25 -0.68
N SER A 7 8.34 5.35 -1.97
CA SER A 7 9.35 5.58 -3.01
C SER A 7 9.96 6.97 -2.86
N ILE A 8 11.13 7.16 -3.49
CA ILE A 8 11.88 8.43 -3.43
C ILE A 8 11.06 9.58 -4.02
N ASP A 9 10.32 9.32 -5.10
CA ASP A 9 9.40 10.26 -5.74
C ASP A 9 8.09 10.50 -4.97
N GLY A 10 7.79 9.68 -3.95
CA GLY A 10 6.56 9.75 -3.15
C GLY A 10 5.28 9.35 -3.88
N LEU A 11 5.37 8.82 -5.11
CA LEU A 11 4.21 8.42 -5.92
C LEU A 11 3.71 7.01 -5.63
N SER A 12 4.51 6.23 -4.91
CA SER A 12 4.22 4.84 -4.59
C SER A 12 4.77 4.46 -3.22
N PHE A 13 4.35 3.31 -2.72
CA PHE A 13 4.95 2.70 -1.53
C PHE A 13 5.25 1.24 -1.78
N LYS A 14 6.30 0.72 -1.14
CA LYS A 14 6.71 -0.68 -1.23
C LYS A 14 6.46 -1.38 0.09
N ILE A 15 5.81 -2.53 0.01
CA ILE A 15 5.71 -3.48 1.13
C ILE A 15 6.86 -4.48 0.96
N HIS A 16 7.82 -4.45 1.89
CA HIS A 16 9.04 -5.26 1.81
C HIS A 16 8.83 -6.67 2.37
N ASP A 17 8.09 -6.79 3.47
CA ASP A 17 7.78 -8.07 4.10
C ASP A 17 6.31 -8.16 4.52
N ASN A 18 5.60 -9.13 3.94
CA ASN A 18 4.18 -9.35 4.21
C ASN A 18 3.93 -9.86 5.63
N LYS A 19 4.84 -10.64 6.22
CA LYS A 19 4.70 -11.19 7.58
C LYS A 19 4.86 -10.08 8.61
N LEU A 20 5.85 -9.20 8.42
CA LEU A 20 6.05 -8.04 9.29
C LEU A 20 4.94 -6.99 9.14
N MET A 21 4.22 -6.99 8.02
CA MET A 21 3.04 -6.13 7.81
C MET A 21 1.82 -6.57 8.65
N ILE A 22 1.71 -7.85 9.04
CA ILE A 22 0.56 -8.39 9.79
C ILE A 22 0.32 -7.69 11.15
N PRO A 23 1.32 -7.50 12.03
CA PRO A 23 1.11 -6.80 13.30
C PRO A 23 0.66 -5.35 13.09
N ILE A 24 1.22 -4.65 12.09
CA ILE A 24 0.78 -3.30 11.71
C ILE A 24 -0.69 -3.33 11.25
N MET A 25 -1.05 -4.28 10.38
CA MET A 25 -2.43 -4.42 9.91
C MET A 25 -3.42 -4.71 11.03
N THR A 26 -2.99 -5.49 12.03
CA THR A 26 -3.83 -5.82 13.18
C THR A 26 -4.09 -4.57 14.02
N GLN A 27 -3.08 -3.71 14.21
CA GLN A 27 -3.21 -2.45 14.96
C GLN A 27 -4.06 -1.40 14.23
N TYR A 28 -3.80 -1.15 12.94
CA TYR A 28 -4.42 -0.04 12.19
C TYR A 28 -5.72 -0.41 11.49
N PHE A 29 -5.84 -1.64 10.99
CA PHE A 29 -6.97 -2.09 10.16
C PHE A 29 -7.79 -3.19 10.81
N ARG A 30 -7.40 -3.67 12.01
CA ARG A 30 -8.02 -4.81 12.71
C ARG A 30 -8.10 -6.07 11.84
N GLN A 31 -7.07 -6.29 11.01
CA GLN A 31 -6.98 -7.41 10.09
C GLN A 31 -5.74 -8.26 10.35
N THR A 32 -5.92 -9.58 10.35
CA THR A 32 -4.84 -10.56 10.55
C THR A 32 -4.34 -11.18 9.24
N LYS A 33 -5.05 -10.98 8.13
CA LYS A 33 -4.73 -11.58 6.83
C LYS A 33 -4.23 -10.54 5.84
N TYR A 34 -2.99 -10.69 5.38
CA TYR A 34 -2.41 -9.82 4.34
C TYR A 34 -3.26 -9.75 3.06
N LYS A 35 -3.90 -10.86 2.66
CA LYS A 35 -4.82 -10.88 1.51
C LYS A 35 -6.00 -9.92 1.65
N SER A 36 -6.45 -9.63 2.87
CA SER A 36 -7.54 -8.67 3.12
C SER A 36 -7.12 -7.24 2.76
N LEU A 37 -5.89 -6.86 3.13
CA LEU A 37 -5.31 -5.57 2.72
C LEU A 37 -5.21 -5.49 1.20
N LEU A 38 -4.71 -6.54 0.54
CA LEU A 38 -4.64 -6.56 -0.93
C LEU A 38 -6.01 -6.38 -1.58
N ARG A 39 -7.06 -7.00 -1.04
CA ARG A 39 -8.43 -6.84 -1.56
C ARG A 39 -8.96 -5.42 -1.37
N GLN A 40 -8.63 -4.78 -0.25
CA GLN A 40 -8.99 -3.37 -0.03
C GLN A 40 -8.27 -2.45 -1.01
N LEU A 41 -6.97 -2.66 -1.20
CA LEU A 41 -6.18 -1.93 -2.19
C LEU A 41 -6.76 -2.10 -3.60
N GLN A 42 -7.14 -3.33 -3.97
CA GLN A 42 -7.81 -3.59 -5.25
C GLN A 42 -9.16 -2.87 -5.37
N GLY A 43 -9.95 -2.80 -4.29
CA GLY A 43 -11.21 -2.06 -4.29
C GLY A 43 -11.03 -0.57 -4.58
N TYR A 44 -9.92 0.02 -4.12
CA TYR A 44 -9.58 1.41 -4.45
C TYR A 44 -8.76 1.55 -5.74
N ASN A 45 -8.75 0.53 -6.61
CA ASN A 45 -8.01 0.54 -7.88
C ASN A 45 -6.49 0.77 -7.76
N PHE A 46 -5.87 0.39 -6.63
CA PHE A 46 -4.41 0.43 -6.53
C PHE A 46 -3.76 -0.60 -7.46
N THR A 47 -2.69 -0.18 -8.12
CA THR A 47 -1.86 -1.05 -8.96
C THR A 47 -0.70 -1.59 -8.15
N ARG A 48 -0.50 -2.91 -8.18
CA ARG A 48 0.61 -3.59 -7.49
C ARG A 48 1.48 -4.35 -8.47
N ILE A 49 2.79 -4.15 -8.37
CA ILE A 49 3.78 -4.92 -9.11
C ILE A 49 3.95 -6.29 -8.43
N THR A 50 3.71 -7.36 -9.17
CA THR A 50 3.72 -8.74 -8.65
C THR A 50 4.96 -9.55 -9.04
N ARG A 51 5.74 -9.06 -10.03
CA ARG A 51 6.88 -9.75 -10.63
C ARG A 51 8.09 -8.81 -10.75
N GLY A 52 9.28 -9.39 -10.85
CA GLY A 52 10.55 -8.65 -11.01
C GLY A 52 11.08 -8.02 -9.71
N GLU A 53 12.15 -7.24 -9.85
CA GLU A 53 12.86 -6.56 -8.75
C GLU A 53 11.96 -5.55 -8.00
N ASN A 54 11.00 -4.98 -8.73
CA ASN A 54 10.01 -4.03 -8.23
C ASN A 54 8.78 -4.68 -7.58
N LYS A 55 8.79 -5.99 -7.38
CA LYS A 55 7.70 -6.70 -6.70
C LYS A 55 7.41 -6.08 -5.33
N GLY A 56 6.12 -5.88 -5.06
CA GLY A 56 5.63 -5.32 -3.80
C GLY A 56 5.45 -3.81 -3.81
N ILE A 57 5.84 -3.10 -4.89
CA ILE A 57 5.46 -1.70 -5.10
C ILE A 57 3.96 -1.62 -5.37
N VAL A 58 3.32 -0.68 -4.70
CA VAL A 58 1.90 -0.36 -4.78
C VAL A 58 1.76 1.14 -5.07
N SER A 59 0.93 1.49 -6.03
CA SER A 59 0.73 2.89 -6.47
C SER A 59 -0.73 3.17 -6.80
N HIS A 60 -1.12 4.43 -6.65
CA HIS A 60 -2.40 4.95 -7.11
C HIS A 60 -2.22 6.43 -7.47
N PRO A 61 -2.76 6.93 -8.60
CA PRO A 61 -2.53 8.32 -9.05
C PRO A 61 -2.91 9.40 -8.04
N LEU A 62 -3.90 9.12 -7.20
CA LEU A 62 -4.40 10.03 -6.16
C LEU A 62 -3.81 9.76 -4.76
N PHE A 63 -2.86 8.82 -4.64
CA PHE A 63 -2.22 8.48 -3.37
C PHE A 63 -0.75 8.88 -3.38
N ILE A 64 -0.49 10.16 -3.12
CA ILE A 64 0.85 10.76 -3.18
C ILE A 64 1.27 11.22 -1.78
N ARG A 65 2.52 10.94 -1.42
CA ARG A 65 3.09 11.34 -0.12
C ARG A 65 2.94 12.85 0.11
N GLY A 66 2.36 13.23 1.24
CA GLY A 66 2.19 14.64 1.64
C GLY A 66 1.04 15.37 0.95
N LYS A 67 0.32 14.75 0.01
CA LYS A 67 -0.87 15.33 -0.63
C LYS A 67 -2.12 14.61 -0.16
N HIS A 68 -2.55 14.93 1.05
CA HIS A 68 -3.74 14.30 1.65
C HIS A 68 -5.05 14.72 0.98
N ASP A 69 -5.12 15.93 0.43
CA ASP A 69 -6.34 16.48 -0.18
C ASP A 69 -6.81 15.65 -1.38
N ILE A 70 -5.89 15.21 -2.23
CA ILE A 70 -6.22 14.40 -3.41
C ILE A 70 -6.61 12.97 -3.06
N CYS A 71 -6.13 12.45 -1.91
CA CYS A 71 -6.46 11.12 -1.42
C CYS A 71 -7.96 10.98 -1.11
N SER A 72 -8.62 12.08 -0.72
CA SER A 72 -10.06 12.08 -0.45
C SER A 72 -10.92 11.84 -1.70
N GLN A 73 -10.36 12.04 -2.89
CA GLN A 73 -11.06 11.86 -4.17
C GLN A 73 -11.03 10.40 -4.68
N MET A 74 -10.34 9.50 -3.97
CA MET A 74 -10.30 8.09 -4.34
C MET A 74 -11.68 7.45 -4.22
N LYS A 75 -12.08 6.72 -5.27
CA LYS A 75 -13.33 5.97 -5.32
C LYS A 75 -13.06 4.49 -5.07
N ARG A 76 -14.03 3.83 -4.45
CA ARG A 76 -14.03 2.40 -4.15
C ARG A 76 -15.00 1.66 -5.07
#